data_AF-A0A0D1WTS7-F1
#
_entry.id   AF-A0A0D1WTS7-F1
#
_cell.length_a   1.000
_cell.length_b   1.000
_cell.length_c   1.000
_cell.angle_alpha   90.00
_cell.angle_beta   90.00
_cell.angle_gamma   90.00
#
_symmetry.space_group_name_H-M   'P 1'
#
loop_
_entity.id
_entity.type
_entity.pdbx_description
1 polymer ?
#
loop_
_entity_poly.entity_id
_entity_poly.type
_entity_poly.pdbx_seq_one_letter_code
_entity_poly.pdbx_strand_id
1 'polypeptide(L)'
;MPSLTEVDALEVLVIVDNEVDPVSSYNIPGLTVSGQLGDVAARAPLQESDRGSAKCEIRLDNVCCGAHGLSLMITAIKGQKRHTVLFDTAPEEHIWELNAKRLRADIGSIEWVQLSHWHRDHSGGMLKAVAMINEARSSKDGVIVDLHPNRPAYRGVQTPFGPVSLERDPTFAEIEAAGATIVKNDLPHTILDDMFLVSGEIPRVTSYEEGLKRGIRYDEGTGTWESDELILDERFLMCNVKGDLQSFSGHGLCLTNSRQRRRCLHGL
;
A
#
# COMPACT_ATOMS: atom_id res chain seq x y z
N MET A 1 -5.97 -10.78 -23.54
CA MET A 1 -5.49 -10.70 -22.15
C MET A 1 -4.36 -9.68 -22.14
N PRO A 2 -4.27 -8.81 -21.13
CA PRO A 2 -3.15 -7.86 -21.01
C PRO A 2 -1.82 -8.63 -21.04
N SER A 3 -0.82 -8.16 -21.78
CA SER A 3 0.51 -8.78 -21.79
C SER A 3 1.34 -8.22 -20.64
N LEU A 4 1.46 -8.96 -19.53
CA LEU A 4 2.30 -8.55 -18.40
C LEU A 4 3.79 -8.73 -18.74
N THR A 5 4.50 -7.61 -18.83
CA THR A 5 5.92 -7.57 -19.19
C THR A 5 6.78 -8.17 -18.08
N GLU A 6 7.68 -9.08 -18.45
CA GLU A 6 8.70 -9.58 -17.52
C GLU A 6 9.72 -8.49 -17.19
N VAL A 7 10.01 -8.30 -15.90
CA VAL A 7 10.95 -7.33 -15.32
C VAL A 7 12.17 -8.02 -14.70
N ASP A 8 13.29 -7.29 -14.61
CA ASP A 8 14.56 -7.79 -14.11
C ASP A 8 14.60 -7.89 -12.58
N ALA A 9 13.97 -6.92 -11.91
CA ALA A 9 13.96 -6.83 -10.45
C ALA A 9 12.75 -6.03 -9.95
N LEU A 10 12.46 -6.22 -8.66
CA LEU A 10 11.42 -5.51 -7.92
C LEU A 10 12.01 -4.98 -6.62
N GLU A 11 11.81 -3.70 -6.34
CA GLU A 11 12.12 -3.08 -5.05
C GLU A 11 10.81 -2.76 -4.34
N VAL A 12 10.68 -3.13 -3.07
CA VAL A 12 9.48 -2.85 -2.27
C VAL A 12 9.90 -2.11 -1.01
N LEU A 13 9.49 -0.85 -0.91
CA LEU A 13 9.61 -0.05 0.30
C LEU A 13 8.27 -0.08 1.04
N VAL A 14 8.28 -0.62 2.25
CA VAL A 14 7.12 -0.63 3.14
C VAL A 14 7.03 0.71 3.85
N ILE A 15 6.07 1.55 3.48
CA ILE A 15 5.85 2.85 4.12
C ILE A 15 5.06 2.66 5.43
N VAL A 16 4.00 1.86 5.39
CA VAL A 16 3.22 1.48 6.58
C VAL A 16 2.89 0.00 6.51
N ASP A 17 3.02 -0.65 7.65
CA ASP A 17 2.57 -2.02 7.93
C ASP A 17 1.93 -2.02 9.32
N ASN A 18 1.20 -3.10 9.63
CA ASN A 18 0.53 -3.30 10.90
C ASN A 18 1.51 -3.18 12.09
N GLU A 19 2.74 -3.64 11.90
CA GLU A 19 3.78 -3.70 12.92
C GLU A 19 5.13 -3.18 12.39
N VAL A 20 5.98 -2.70 13.30
CA VAL A 20 7.35 -2.29 12.97
C VAL A 20 8.32 -3.09 13.83
N ASP A 21 9.22 -3.82 13.16
CA ASP A 21 10.33 -4.55 13.79
C ASP A 21 11.68 -4.09 13.21
N PRO A 22 12.34 -3.10 13.84
CA PRO A 22 13.62 -2.58 13.36
C PRO A 22 14.81 -3.41 13.90
N VAL A 23 14.56 -4.49 14.64
CA VAL A 23 15.60 -5.25 15.36
C VAL A 23 15.87 -6.60 14.69
N SER A 24 14.83 -7.28 14.21
CA SER A 24 15.00 -8.59 13.57
C SER A 24 15.80 -8.51 12.29
N SER A 25 16.70 -9.48 12.10
CA SER A 25 17.51 -9.64 10.89
C SER A 25 17.04 -10.81 10.05
N TYR A 26 17.11 -10.64 8.74
CA TYR A 26 16.69 -11.63 7.76
C TYR A 26 17.90 -11.98 6.89
N ASN A 27 18.40 -13.21 7.01
CA ASN A 27 19.48 -13.69 6.16
C ASN A 27 18.90 -14.62 5.09
N ILE A 28 18.30 -14.03 4.07
CA ILE A 28 17.70 -14.73 2.94
C ILE A 28 18.54 -14.44 1.69
N PRO A 29 19.08 -15.46 1.00
CA PRO A 29 19.82 -15.25 -0.24
C PRO A 29 18.99 -14.50 -1.29
N GLY A 30 19.57 -13.43 -1.85
CA GLY A 30 18.91 -12.59 -2.85
C GLY A 30 17.95 -11.53 -2.30
N LEU A 31 17.72 -11.49 -0.98
CA LEU A 31 16.96 -10.42 -0.34
C LEU A 31 17.91 -9.44 0.35
N THR A 32 17.81 -8.16 -0.02
CA THR A 32 18.44 -7.07 0.71
C THR A 32 17.39 -6.35 1.54
N VAL A 33 17.61 -6.28 2.86
CA VAL A 33 16.72 -5.59 3.80
C VAL A 33 17.46 -4.38 4.36
N SER A 34 16.74 -3.27 4.54
CA SER A 34 17.21 -2.06 5.22
C SER A 34 16.06 -1.46 6.04
N GLY A 35 16.35 -0.40 6.80
CA GLY A 35 15.40 0.23 7.72
C GLY A 35 15.50 -0.28 9.16
N GLN A 36 16.52 -1.09 9.47
CA GLN A 36 16.79 -1.58 10.83
C GLN A 36 17.45 -0.48 11.68
N LEU A 37 17.58 -0.71 13.00
CA LEU A 37 18.20 0.25 13.92
C LEU A 37 19.60 0.72 13.47
N GLY A 38 20.37 -0.15 12.81
CA GLY A 38 21.66 0.22 12.21
C GLY A 38 21.54 1.25 11.09
N ASP A 39 20.55 1.10 10.20
CA ASP A 39 20.27 2.06 9.14
C ASP A 39 19.73 3.39 9.69
N VAL A 40 18.88 3.32 10.73
CA VAL A 40 18.39 4.49 11.44
C VAL A 40 19.55 5.27 12.07
N ALA A 41 20.49 4.58 12.72
CA ALA A 41 21.70 5.20 13.25
C ALA A 41 22.54 5.85 12.16
N ALA A 42 22.77 5.16 11.04
CA ALA A 42 23.59 5.65 9.94
C ALA A 42 23.06 6.98 9.35
N ARG A 43 21.76 7.27 9.50
CA ARG A 43 21.11 8.51 9.03
C ARG A 43 21.20 9.68 10.01
N ALA A 44 21.75 9.47 11.20
CA ALA A 44 21.88 10.47 12.26
C ALA A 44 23.33 10.57 12.77
N PRO A 45 24.25 11.12 11.95
CA PRO A 45 25.64 11.35 12.36
C PRO A 45 25.72 12.42 13.47
N LEU A 46 26.62 12.22 14.42
CA LEU A 46 26.95 13.21 15.44
C LEU A 46 27.99 14.18 14.88
N GLN A 47 27.76 15.49 14.98
CA GLN A 47 28.68 16.51 14.43
C GLN A 47 29.89 16.74 15.34
N GLU A 48 29.66 16.97 16.62
CA GLU A 48 30.66 16.96 17.70
C GLU A 48 29.98 16.32 18.90
N SER A 49 30.64 15.38 19.57
CA SER A 49 30.04 14.69 20.72
C SER A 49 31.02 14.60 21.87
N ASP A 50 30.54 14.92 23.06
CA ASP A 50 31.14 14.55 24.35
C ASP A 50 30.98 13.04 24.64
N ARG A 51 30.42 12.27 23.70
CA ARG A 51 30.10 10.85 23.79
C ARG A 51 31.23 9.95 23.29
N GLY A 52 32.48 10.38 23.46
CA GLY A 52 33.67 9.61 23.13
C GLY A 52 33.79 9.28 21.65
N SER A 53 34.00 8.00 21.31
CA SER A 53 34.22 7.53 19.93
C SER A 53 32.94 7.28 19.12
N ALA A 54 31.77 7.55 19.70
CA ALA A 54 30.49 7.40 19.00
C ALA A 54 30.42 8.35 17.79
N LYS A 55 30.03 7.81 16.63
CA LYS A 55 29.90 8.58 15.37
C LYS A 55 28.47 8.88 14.98
N CYS A 56 27.52 8.09 15.48
CA CYS A 56 26.11 8.15 15.13
C CYS A 56 25.24 7.92 16.37
N GLU A 57 23.99 8.36 16.32
CA GLU A 57 22.98 8.12 17.35
C GLU A 57 21.77 7.39 16.75
N ILE A 58 21.24 6.38 17.44
CA ILE A 58 19.94 5.81 17.11
C ILE A 58 18.87 6.79 17.57
N ARG A 59 18.44 7.66 16.66
CA ARG A 59 17.35 8.60 16.88
C ARG A 59 16.02 7.87 16.78
N LEU A 60 15.40 7.57 17.93
CA LEU A 60 14.14 6.82 17.98
C LEU A 60 12.98 7.58 17.32
N ASP A 61 13.06 8.91 17.25
CA ASP A 61 12.16 9.75 16.48
C ASP A 61 12.31 9.60 14.95
N ASN A 62 13.35 8.90 14.48
CA ASN A 62 13.52 8.47 13.08
C ASN A 62 13.04 7.03 12.82
N VAL A 63 12.60 6.28 13.84
CA VAL A 63 12.01 4.94 13.67
C VAL A 63 10.56 5.09 13.19
N CYS A 64 10.13 4.29 12.20
CA CYS A 64 8.78 4.33 11.68
C CYS A 64 7.74 3.86 12.71
N CYS A 65 6.49 4.30 12.56
CA CYS A 65 5.35 3.84 13.35
C CYS A 65 4.58 2.76 12.57
N GLY A 66 4.16 1.70 13.25
CA GLY A 66 3.18 0.76 12.71
C GLY A 66 1.77 1.32 12.87
N ALA A 67 0.86 0.96 11.97
CA ALA A 67 -0.56 1.27 12.07
C ALA A 67 -1.34 0.18 11.33
N HIS A 68 -2.55 -0.15 11.82
CA HIS A 68 -3.37 -1.16 11.16
C HIS A 68 -3.74 -0.71 9.75
N GLY A 69 -3.18 -1.36 8.74
CA GLY A 69 -3.27 -0.99 7.34
C GLY A 69 -1.96 -1.18 6.59
N LEU A 70 -1.98 -0.83 5.31
CA LEU A 70 -0.86 -1.10 4.40
C LEU A 70 -0.57 0.10 3.50
N SER A 71 0.71 0.36 3.25
CA SER A 71 1.14 1.21 2.13
C SER A 71 2.53 0.79 1.65
N LEU A 72 2.62 0.43 0.37
CA LEU A 72 3.83 -0.08 -0.26
C LEU A 72 4.22 0.79 -1.45
N MET A 73 5.45 1.26 -1.49
CA MET A 73 6.04 1.87 -2.68
C MET A 73 6.83 0.80 -3.44
N ILE A 74 6.32 0.40 -4.60
CA ILE A 74 6.77 -0.76 -5.37
C ILE A 74 7.37 -0.26 -6.68
N THR A 75 8.66 -0.56 -6.90
CA THR A 75 9.41 -0.14 -8.10
C THR A 75 9.80 -1.35 -8.93
N ALA A 76 9.28 -1.44 -10.14
CA ALA A 76 9.67 -2.45 -11.13
C ALA A 76 10.81 -1.92 -12.02
N ILE A 77 11.76 -2.79 -12.34
CA ILE A 77 12.99 -2.42 -13.06
C ILE A 77 13.16 -3.32 -14.28
N LYS A 78 13.30 -2.71 -15.46
CA LYS A 78 13.61 -3.40 -16.72
C LYS A 78 14.66 -2.64 -17.51
N GLY A 79 15.87 -3.18 -17.59
CA GLY A 79 17.03 -2.52 -18.16
C GLY A 79 17.33 -1.21 -17.43
N GLN A 80 17.16 -0.08 -18.12
CA GLN A 80 17.32 1.26 -17.55
C GLN A 80 15.99 1.92 -17.12
N LYS A 81 14.85 1.28 -17.43
CA LYS A 81 13.53 1.80 -17.06
C LYS A 81 13.18 1.40 -15.64
N ARG A 82 12.57 2.34 -14.92
CA ARG A 82 12.07 2.16 -13.55
C ARG A 82 10.68 2.77 -13.48
N HIS A 83 9.74 2.01 -12.95
CA HIS A 83 8.36 2.46 -12.77
C HIS A 83 7.90 2.20 -11.36
N THR A 84 7.30 3.21 -10.72
CA THR A 84 6.93 3.15 -9.30
C THR A 84 5.43 3.31 -9.08
N VAL A 85 4.84 2.34 -8.38
CA VAL A 85 3.45 2.33 -7.94
C VAL A 85 3.41 2.49 -6.41
N LEU A 86 2.54 3.37 -5.91
CA LEU A 86 2.11 3.36 -4.51
C LEU A 86 0.86 2.48 -4.39
N PHE A 87 1.01 1.33 -3.74
CA PHE A 87 -0.07 0.39 -3.47
C PHE A 87 -0.59 0.63 -2.05
N ASP A 88 -1.85 1.05 -1.93
CA ASP A 88 -2.49 1.52 -0.70
C ASP A 88 -1.78 2.69 -0.01
N THR A 89 -2.48 3.33 0.92
CA THR A 89 -2.11 4.62 1.53
C THR A 89 -2.27 4.64 3.04
N ALA A 90 -2.42 3.48 3.68
CA ALA A 90 -2.51 3.32 5.13
C ALA A 90 -3.75 3.99 5.77
N PRO A 91 -3.97 3.88 7.10
CA PRO A 91 -5.20 4.36 7.74
C PRO A 91 -5.25 5.88 7.95
N GLU A 92 -4.09 6.53 8.06
CA GLU A 92 -4.01 7.90 8.55
C GLU A 92 -2.95 8.71 7.81
N GLU A 93 -3.32 9.92 7.39
CA GLU A 93 -2.43 10.88 6.73
C GLU A 93 -1.16 11.16 7.53
N HIS A 94 -1.28 11.34 8.85
CA HIS A 94 -0.15 11.69 9.70
C HIS A 94 0.90 10.56 9.74
N ILE A 95 0.46 9.31 9.88
CA ILE A 95 1.36 8.15 9.91
C ILE A 95 2.05 7.96 8.56
N TRP A 96 1.30 8.10 7.47
CA TRP A 96 1.86 7.99 6.12
C TRP A 96 2.92 9.07 5.88
N GLU A 97 2.61 10.34 6.16
CA GLU A 97 3.53 11.48 6.03
C GLU A 97 4.79 11.28 6.88
N LEU A 98 4.62 10.89 8.14
CA LEU A 98 5.70 10.69 9.09
C LEU A 98 6.66 9.59 8.64
N ASN A 99 6.12 8.43 8.23
CA ASN A 99 6.94 7.32 7.78
C ASN A 99 7.63 7.62 6.44
N ALA A 100 6.95 8.23 5.47
CA ALA A 100 7.56 8.63 4.20
C ALA A 100 8.79 9.55 4.42
N LYS A 101 8.68 10.51 5.35
CA LYS A 101 9.79 11.40 5.74
C LYS A 101 10.92 10.67 6.46
N ARG A 102 10.61 9.79 7.43
CA ARG A 102 11.61 9.01 8.18
C ARG A 102 12.37 8.04 7.29
N LEU A 103 11.67 7.40 6.36
CA LEU A 103 12.26 6.53 5.35
C LEU A 103 13.09 7.29 4.34
N ARG A 104 12.87 8.61 4.20
CA ARG A 104 13.41 9.45 3.11
C ARG A 104 13.02 8.85 1.76
N ALA A 105 11.77 8.39 1.67
CA ALA A 105 11.24 7.76 0.48
C ALA A 105 11.28 8.74 -0.69
N ASP A 106 11.71 8.28 -1.87
CA ASP A 106 11.65 9.05 -3.10
C ASP A 106 10.23 9.06 -3.67
N ILE A 107 9.32 9.71 -2.95
CA ILE A 107 7.89 9.77 -3.31
C ILE A 107 7.64 10.54 -4.61
N GLY A 108 8.60 11.36 -5.06
CA GLY A 108 8.56 12.03 -6.35
C GLY A 108 8.69 11.07 -7.53
N SER A 109 9.19 9.85 -7.30
CA SER A 109 9.23 8.79 -8.31
C SER A 109 7.88 8.09 -8.53
N ILE A 110 6.90 8.29 -7.65
CA ILE A 110 5.59 7.62 -7.74
C ILE A 110 4.81 8.16 -8.94
N GLU A 111 4.55 7.29 -9.91
CA GLU A 111 3.82 7.63 -11.14
C GLU A 111 2.33 7.34 -11.01
N TRP A 112 2.00 6.30 -10.24
CA TRP A 112 0.66 5.73 -10.14
C TRP A 112 0.35 5.33 -8.69
N VAL A 113 -0.85 5.65 -8.21
CA VAL A 113 -1.39 5.17 -6.93
C VAL A 113 -2.49 4.17 -7.24
N GLN A 114 -2.41 2.98 -6.67
CA GLN A 114 -3.46 1.97 -6.76
C GLN A 114 -4.01 1.70 -5.36
N LEU A 115 -5.34 1.69 -5.24
CA LEU A 115 -6.03 1.20 -4.07
C LEU A 115 -6.44 -0.27 -4.27
N SER A 116 -6.11 -1.13 -3.31
CA SER A 116 -6.50 -2.54 -3.30
C SER A 116 -8.01 -2.69 -3.19
N HIS A 117 -8.63 -2.02 -2.22
CA HIS A 117 -10.08 -1.94 -2.02
C HIS A 117 -10.43 -0.72 -1.17
N TRP A 118 -11.70 -0.34 -1.18
CA TRP A 118 -12.23 0.72 -0.33
C TRP A 118 -12.35 0.24 1.10
N HIS A 119 -11.33 0.50 1.89
CA HIS A 119 -11.36 0.38 3.34
C HIS A 119 -10.42 1.43 3.93
N ARG A 120 -10.81 2.00 5.06
CA ARG A 120 -10.13 3.16 5.63
C ARG A 120 -8.64 2.90 5.89
N ASP A 121 -8.28 1.71 6.33
CA ASP A 121 -6.91 1.27 6.60
C ASP A 121 -6.02 1.17 5.36
N HIS A 122 -6.60 1.29 4.17
CA HIS A 122 -5.90 1.35 2.88
C HIS A 122 -6.04 2.70 2.19
N SER A 123 -7.11 3.45 2.45
CA SER A 123 -7.44 4.70 1.74
C SER A 123 -7.19 5.97 2.56
N GLY A 124 -6.97 5.84 3.88
CA GLY A 124 -7.03 6.94 4.82
C GLY A 124 -5.92 7.98 4.68
N GLY A 125 -4.73 7.57 4.24
CA GLY A 125 -3.63 8.50 3.94
C GLY A 125 -3.64 9.09 2.53
N MET A 126 -4.63 8.75 1.70
CA MET A 126 -4.60 9.03 0.25
C MET A 126 -4.50 10.51 -0.10
N LEU A 127 -5.27 11.38 0.55
CA LEU A 127 -5.29 12.81 0.20
C LEU A 127 -3.93 13.46 0.49
N LYS A 128 -3.32 13.13 1.64
CA LYS A 128 -1.97 13.57 1.99
C LYS A 128 -0.92 13.01 1.04
N ALA A 129 -1.01 11.72 0.71
CA ALA A 129 -0.08 11.07 -0.22
C ALA A 129 -0.11 11.76 -1.59
N VAL A 130 -1.30 11.97 -2.16
CA VAL A 130 -1.48 12.67 -3.44
C VAL A 130 -0.85 14.07 -3.41
N ALA A 131 -1.16 14.86 -2.37
CA ALA A 131 -0.62 16.21 -2.24
C ALA A 131 0.91 16.23 -2.17
N MET A 132 1.52 15.38 -1.34
CA MET A 132 2.98 15.30 -1.18
C MET A 132 3.69 14.75 -2.43
N ILE A 133 3.09 13.77 -3.11
CA ILE A 133 3.63 13.22 -4.36
C ILE A 133 3.63 14.29 -5.45
N ASN A 134 2.53 15.02 -5.62
CA ASN A 134 2.42 16.09 -6.60
C ASN A 134 3.42 17.22 -6.32
N GLU A 135 3.65 17.58 -5.04
CA GLU A 135 4.67 18.56 -4.65
C GLU A 135 6.10 18.08 -4.98
N ALA A 136 6.39 16.79 -4.77
CA ALA A 136 7.71 16.22 -5.01
C ALA A 136 8.01 15.94 -6.49
N ARG A 137 6.98 15.74 -7.32
CA ARG A 137 7.10 15.45 -8.75
C ARG A 137 7.48 16.70 -9.54
N SER A 138 8.28 16.50 -10.60
CA SER A 138 8.55 17.55 -11.60
C SER A 138 7.42 17.75 -12.62
N SER A 139 6.49 16.79 -12.67
CA SER A 139 5.30 16.84 -13.54
C SER A 139 4.30 17.88 -13.04
N LYS A 140 3.67 18.60 -13.97
CA LYS A 140 2.52 19.47 -13.64
C LYS A 140 1.19 18.73 -13.64
N ASP A 141 1.14 17.57 -14.28
CA ASP A 141 -0.05 16.72 -14.27
C ASP A 141 -0.13 16.00 -12.92
N GLY A 142 -1.35 15.93 -12.38
CA GLY A 142 -1.64 15.23 -11.13
C GLY A 142 -1.34 13.75 -11.23
N VAL A 143 -0.80 13.17 -10.15
CA VAL A 143 -0.58 11.72 -10.03
C VAL A 143 -1.86 10.95 -10.34
N ILE A 144 -1.70 9.85 -11.10
CA ILE A 144 -2.83 8.99 -11.43
C ILE A 144 -3.21 8.20 -10.18
N VAL A 145 -4.50 8.22 -9.84
CA VAL A 145 -5.06 7.39 -8.76
C VAL A 145 -6.10 6.45 -9.37
N ASP A 146 -5.76 5.17 -9.41
CA ASP A 146 -6.58 4.10 -9.98
C ASP A 146 -7.40 3.40 -8.91
N LEU A 147 -8.72 3.51 -9.06
CA LEU A 147 -9.70 3.15 -8.06
C LEU A 147 -10.76 2.22 -8.64
N HIS A 148 -11.29 1.33 -7.80
CA HIS A 148 -12.50 0.61 -8.16
C HIS A 148 -13.70 1.57 -8.14
N PRO A 149 -14.62 1.55 -9.15
CA PRO A 149 -15.74 2.49 -9.22
C PRO A 149 -16.78 2.31 -8.10
N ASN A 150 -16.96 1.09 -7.60
CA ASN A 150 -17.92 0.75 -6.54
C ASN A 150 -17.41 1.18 -5.15
N ARG A 151 -17.27 2.49 -4.92
CA ARG A 151 -16.92 3.07 -3.62
C ARG A 151 -18.14 3.07 -2.69
N PRO A 152 -18.11 2.37 -1.53
CA PRO A 152 -19.15 2.50 -0.51
C PRO A 152 -19.14 3.89 0.13
N ALA A 153 -20.30 4.37 0.58
CA ALA A 153 -20.35 5.61 1.37
C ALA A 153 -19.68 5.42 2.74
N TYR A 154 -20.00 4.29 3.38
CA TYR A 154 -19.38 3.79 4.60
C TYR A 154 -19.31 2.26 4.55
N ARG A 155 -18.25 1.71 5.12
CA ARG A 155 -18.18 0.30 5.53
C ARG A 155 -18.29 0.19 7.05
N GLY A 156 -18.54 -1.01 7.54
CA GLY A 156 -18.75 -1.26 8.95
C GLY A 156 -18.75 -2.74 9.29
N VAL A 157 -18.96 -3.03 10.56
CA VAL A 157 -19.11 -4.39 11.09
C VAL A 157 -20.44 -4.49 11.82
N GLN A 158 -21.20 -5.54 11.53
CA GLN A 158 -22.43 -5.86 12.25
C GLN A 158 -22.09 -6.43 13.64
N THR A 159 -22.31 -5.68 14.71
CA THR A 159 -22.04 -6.13 16.09
C THR A 159 -23.32 -6.58 16.82
N PRO A 160 -23.25 -7.17 18.04
CA PRO A 160 -24.45 -7.45 18.84
C PRO A 160 -25.19 -6.17 19.28
N PHE A 161 -24.53 -5.01 19.24
CA PHE A 161 -25.14 -3.71 19.56
C PHE A 161 -25.70 -2.99 18.32
N GLY A 162 -25.60 -3.61 17.13
CA GLY A 162 -25.98 -3.02 15.85
C GLY A 162 -24.78 -2.74 14.93
N PRO A 163 -25.03 -2.14 13.76
CA PRO A 163 -23.98 -1.68 12.84
C PRO A 163 -23.00 -0.72 13.52
N VAL A 164 -21.71 -1.00 13.40
CA VAL A 164 -20.63 -0.07 13.76
C VAL A 164 -19.95 0.38 12.48
N SER A 165 -20.06 1.66 12.16
CA SER A 165 -19.41 2.26 11.00
C SER A 165 -17.91 2.40 11.21
N LEU A 166 -17.13 2.10 10.17
CA LEU A 166 -15.77 2.60 10.02
C LEU A 166 -15.81 4.09 9.67
N GLU A 167 -14.66 4.76 9.82
CA GLU A 167 -14.47 6.11 9.28
C GLU A 167 -14.60 6.09 7.75
N ARG A 168 -15.14 7.16 7.17
CA ARG A 168 -15.37 7.24 5.72
C ARG A 168 -14.07 7.23 4.93
N ASP A 169 -14.08 6.53 3.80
CA ASP A 169 -13.07 6.69 2.75
C ASP A 169 -13.20 8.07 2.09
N PRO A 170 -12.09 8.64 1.57
CA PRO A 170 -12.15 9.86 0.79
C PRO A 170 -13.06 9.69 -0.43
N THR A 171 -13.82 10.73 -0.76
CA THR A 171 -14.66 10.78 -1.96
C THR A 171 -13.79 10.99 -3.20
N PHE A 172 -14.31 10.61 -4.38
CA PHE A 172 -13.65 10.94 -5.64
C PHE A 172 -13.39 12.46 -5.79
N ALA A 173 -14.34 13.29 -5.37
CA ALA A 173 -14.19 14.74 -5.43
C ALA A 173 -13.08 15.26 -4.50
N GLU A 174 -12.92 14.69 -3.30
CA GLU A 174 -11.83 15.05 -2.38
C GLU A 174 -10.47 14.63 -2.94
N ILE A 175 -10.39 13.46 -3.60
CA ILE A 175 -9.17 12.95 -4.23
C ILE A 175 -8.77 13.85 -5.42
N GLU A 176 -9.71 14.23 -6.28
CA GLU A 176 -9.48 15.19 -7.37
C GLU A 176 -9.07 16.57 -6.82
N ALA A 177 -9.72 17.05 -5.74
CA ALA A 177 -9.38 18.31 -5.09
C ALA A 177 -7.98 18.31 -4.45
N ALA A 178 -7.47 17.15 -4.03
CA ALA A 178 -6.08 16.98 -3.60
C ALA A 178 -5.08 17.03 -4.77
N GLY A 179 -5.56 17.06 -6.02
CA GLY A 179 -4.76 17.18 -7.24
C GLY A 179 -4.51 15.87 -7.96
N ALA A 180 -5.27 14.81 -7.69
CA ALA A 180 -5.16 13.56 -8.42
C ALA A 180 -5.85 13.61 -9.78
N THR A 181 -5.36 12.80 -10.71
CA THR A 181 -6.12 12.39 -11.91
C THR A 181 -6.71 11.01 -11.64
N ILE A 182 -8.04 10.92 -11.46
CA ILE A 182 -8.68 9.64 -11.15
C ILE A 182 -8.93 8.83 -12.41
N VAL A 183 -8.56 7.55 -12.36
CA VAL A 183 -9.02 6.52 -13.30
C VAL A 183 -9.82 5.49 -12.53
N LYS A 184 -10.97 5.06 -13.08
CA LYS A 184 -11.85 4.08 -12.45
C LYS A 184 -11.86 2.80 -13.28
N ASN A 185 -11.41 1.68 -12.70
CA ASN A 185 -11.36 0.39 -13.39
C ASN A 185 -11.79 -0.75 -12.46
N ASP A 186 -12.76 -1.54 -12.91
CA ASP A 186 -13.19 -2.82 -12.35
C ASP A 186 -12.70 -4.03 -13.17
N LEU A 187 -12.06 -3.80 -14.31
CA LEU A 187 -11.51 -4.84 -15.19
C LEU A 187 -9.97 -4.93 -15.11
N PRO A 188 -9.40 -6.12 -15.39
CA PRO A 188 -7.96 -6.28 -15.45
C PRO A 188 -7.32 -5.43 -16.55
N HIS A 189 -6.25 -4.71 -16.20
CA HIS A 189 -5.51 -3.86 -17.11
C HIS A 189 -4.06 -3.70 -16.67
N THR A 190 -3.19 -3.37 -17.61
CA THR A 190 -1.77 -3.13 -17.36
C THR A 190 -1.47 -1.64 -17.27
N ILE A 191 -0.45 -1.29 -16.50
CA ILE A 191 0.00 0.09 -16.28
C ILE A 191 1.53 0.16 -16.42
N LEU A 192 2.04 1.37 -16.68
CA LEU A 192 3.46 1.71 -16.68
C LEU A 192 4.31 0.74 -17.54
N ASP A 193 4.16 0.84 -18.87
CA ASP A 193 4.85 -0.02 -19.86
C ASP A 193 4.57 -1.52 -19.68
N ASP A 194 3.35 -1.85 -19.24
CA ASP A 194 2.90 -3.20 -18.92
C ASP A 194 3.74 -3.92 -17.86
N MET A 195 4.50 -3.20 -17.03
CA MET A 195 5.32 -3.81 -15.96
C MET A 195 4.49 -4.25 -14.76
N PHE A 196 3.26 -3.74 -14.66
CA PHE A 196 2.32 -4.06 -13.61
C PHE A 196 0.94 -4.41 -14.20
N LEU A 197 0.27 -5.38 -13.58
CA LEU A 197 -1.12 -5.76 -13.84
C LEU A 197 -1.98 -5.43 -12.61
N VAL A 198 -3.06 -4.70 -12.82
CA VAL A 198 -4.15 -4.53 -11.85
C VAL A 198 -5.25 -5.53 -12.21
N SER A 199 -5.75 -6.31 -11.24
CA SER A 199 -6.59 -7.49 -11.51
C SER A 199 -8.03 -7.24 -11.96
N GLY A 200 -8.61 -6.08 -11.61
CA GLY A 200 -10.07 -5.94 -11.57
C GLY A 200 -10.69 -6.78 -10.43
N GLU A 201 -12.02 -6.95 -10.45
CA GLU A 201 -12.74 -7.80 -9.48
C GLU A 201 -12.18 -9.23 -9.45
N ILE A 202 -11.96 -9.77 -8.25
CA ILE A 202 -11.47 -11.14 -8.05
C ILE A 202 -12.67 -12.08 -7.83
N PRO A 203 -12.98 -13.00 -8.76
CA PRO A 203 -14.16 -13.85 -8.64
C PRO A 203 -14.10 -14.78 -7.42
N ARG A 204 -15.16 -14.79 -6.62
CA ARG A 204 -15.34 -15.71 -5.47
C ARG A 204 -16.01 -17.01 -5.93
N VAL A 205 -15.24 -17.94 -6.47
CA VAL A 205 -15.76 -19.17 -7.11
C VAL A 205 -15.48 -20.43 -6.32
N THR A 206 -14.71 -20.33 -5.24
CA THR A 206 -14.38 -21.45 -4.36
C THR A 206 -15.16 -21.37 -3.05
N SER A 207 -15.44 -22.53 -2.45
CA SER A 207 -16.27 -22.61 -1.25
C SER A 207 -15.62 -22.04 0.01
N TYR A 208 -14.32 -21.76 -0.01
CA TYR A 208 -13.57 -21.22 1.14
C TYR A 208 -13.40 -19.69 1.07
N GLU A 209 -13.82 -19.05 -0.01
CA GLU A 209 -13.82 -17.58 -0.17
C GLU A 209 -15.05 -16.96 0.51
N GLU A 210 -15.17 -17.15 1.83
CA GLU A 210 -16.33 -16.69 2.62
C GLU A 210 -16.35 -15.18 2.89
N GLY A 211 -15.23 -14.48 2.65
CA GLY A 211 -15.09 -13.04 2.89
C GLY A 211 -14.93 -12.66 4.38
N LEU A 212 -15.10 -11.37 4.67
CA LEU A 212 -15.04 -10.79 6.00
C LEU A 212 -16.39 -10.96 6.71
N LYS A 213 -16.50 -11.97 7.57
CA LYS A 213 -17.72 -12.25 8.34
C LYS A 213 -18.22 -11.00 9.06
N ARG A 214 -19.52 -10.74 8.96
CA ARG A 214 -20.22 -9.59 9.55
C ARG A 214 -19.83 -8.25 8.93
N GLY A 215 -19.07 -8.25 7.83
CA GLY A 215 -18.82 -7.06 7.03
C GLY A 215 -20.13 -6.51 6.48
N ILE A 216 -20.33 -5.21 6.64
CA ILE A 216 -21.52 -4.50 6.17
C ILE A 216 -21.12 -3.19 5.49
N ARG A 217 -21.97 -2.69 4.60
CA ARG A 217 -21.82 -1.36 3.99
C ARG A 217 -23.12 -0.57 4.08
N TYR A 218 -22.99 0.75 4.09
CA TYR A 218 -24.12 1.65 4.09
C TYR A 218 -24.54 1.99 2.66
N ASP A 219 -25.80 1.72 2.32
CA ASP A 219 -26.42 2.14 1.08
C ASP A 219 -27.20 3.45 1.31
N GLU A 220 -26.70 4.55 0.73
CA GLU A 220 -27.33 5.87 0.83
C GLU A 220 -28.69 5.94 0.14
N GLY A 221 -28.93 5.11 -0.89
CA GLY A 221 -30.19 5.10 -1.64
C GLY A 221 -31.33 4.48 -0.85
N THR A 222 -31.05 3.47 -0.03
CA THR A 222 -32.03 2.83 0.86
C THR A 222 -31.97 3.34 2.30
N GLY A 223 -30.86 3.96 2.69
CA GLY A 223 -30.60 4.43 4.05
C GLY A 223 -30.33 3.29 5.04
N THR A 224 -29.92 2.12 4.55
CA THR A 224 -29.76 0.90 5.35
C THR A 224 -28.36 0.31 5.29
N TRP A 225 -28.02 -0.50 6.29
CA TRP A 225 -26.81 -1.31 6.29
C TRP A 225 -27.10 -2.68 5.69
N GLU A 226 -26.35 -3.06 4.66
CA GLU A 226 -26.46 -4.34 3.98
C GLU A 226 -25.18 -5.16 4.12
N SER A 227 -25.28 -6.47 3.87
CA SER A 227 -24.11 -7.37 3.89
C SER A 227 -23.10 -6.95 2.83
N ASP A 228 -21.84 -6.90 3.21
CA ASP A 228 -20.70 -6.62 2.33
C ASP A 228 -19.50 -7.50 2.72
N GLU A 229 -19.78 -8.76 3.03
CA GLU A 229 -18.76 -9.71 3.49
C GLU A 229 -17.74 -10.01 2.38
N LEU A 230 -18.15 -9.99 1.11
CA LEU A 230 -17.29 -10.43 0.00
C LEU A 230 -16.27 -9.39 -0.47
N ILE A 231 -16.47 -8.11 -0.16
CA ILE A 231 -15.61 -6.98 -0.57
C ILE A 231 -15.27 -7.10 -2.07
N LEU A 232 -16.29 -7.00 -2.93
CA LEU A 232 -16.15 -7.30 -4.36
C LEU A 232 -15.31 -6.27 -5.13
N ASP A 233 -15.03 -5.11 -4.54
CA ASP A 233 -14.11 -4.12 -5.08
C ASP A 233 -12.63 -4.41 -4.81
N GLU A 234 -12.31 -5.54 -4.18
CA GLU A 234 -10.93 -5.99 -3.96
C GLU A 234 -10.20 -6.31 -5.27
N ARG A 235 -9.00 -5.75 -5.39
CA ARG A 235 -8.07 -5.89 -6.51
C ARG A 235 -6.66 -6.15 -5.98
N PHE A 236 -5.88 -6.88 -6.77
CA PHE A 236 -4.44 -7.06 -6.52
C PHE A 236 -3.59 -6.34 -7.57
N LEU A 237 -2.35 -6.03 -7.20
CA LEU A 237 -1.28 -5.66 -8.12
C LEU A 237 -0.42 -6.88 -8.41
N MET A 238 0.00 -7.09 -9.65
CA MET A 238 0.89 -8.18 -10.01
C MET A 238 2.05 -7.70 -10.86
N CYS A 239 3.22 -8.28 -10.63
CA CYS A 239 4.43 -8.05 -11.40
C CYS A 239 5.08 -9.39 -11.79
N ASN A 240 5.49 -9.51 -13.05
CA ASN A 240 6.18 -10.69 -13.56
C ASN A 240 7.69 -10.46 -13.45
N VAL A 241 8.30 -10.95 -12.38
CA VAL A 241 9.75 -10.85 -12.16
C VAL A 241 10.40 -12.09 -12.78
N LYS A 242 11.61 -11.99 -13.34
CA LYS A 242 12.32 -13.15 -13.89
C LYS A 242 12.29 -14.37 -12.97
N GLY A 243 11.59 -15.41 -13.42
CA GLY A 243 11.45 -16.68 -12.70
C GLY A 243 10.43 -16.71 -11.56
N ASP A 244 9.66 -15.64 -11.31
CA ASP A 244 8.65 -15.57 -10.25
C ASP A 244 7.51 -14.55 -10.54
N LEU A 245 6.27 -14.89 -10.18
CA LEU A 245 5.15 -13.94 -10.22
C LEU A 245 4.88 -13.41 -8.82
N GLN A 246 4.97 -12.09 -8.66
CA GLN A 246 4.68 -11.41 -7.40
C GLN A 246 3.32 -10.75 -7.44
N SER A 247 2.52 -10.95 -6.38
CA SER A 247 1.20 -10.34 -6.25
C SER A 247 1.04 -9.65 -4.90
N PHE A 248 0.41 -8.47 -4.90
CA PHE A 248 0.16 -7.64 -3.72
C PHE A 248 -1.35 -7.47 -3.56
N SER A 249 -1.86 -7.77 -2.38
CA SER A 249 -3.25 -7.55 -1.98
C SER A 249 -3.30 -6.63 -0.76
N GLY A 250 -4.46 -6.05 -0.43
CA GLY A 250 -4.61 -5.24 0.78
C GLY A 250 -4.20 -5.99 2.04
N HIS A 251 -4.36 -7.32 2.05
CA HIS A 251 -4.00 -8.19 3.17
C HIS A 251 -2.51 -8.61 3.19
N GLY A 252 -1.68 -8.06 2.28
CA GLY A 252 -0.23 -8.26 2.20
C GLY A 252 0.27 -8.83 0.87
N LEU A 253 1.59 -9.09 0.82
CA LEU A 253 2.31 -9.68 -0.32
C LEU A 253 2.15 -11.20 -0.37
N CYS A 254 1.71 -11.71 -1.52
CA CYS A 254 1.68 -13.14 -1.84
C CYS A 254 2.72 -13.47 -2.92
N LEU A 255 3.74 -14.25 -2.56
CA LEU A 255 4.75 -14.80 -3.48
C LEU A 255 4.21 -16.12 -4.05
N THR A 256 4.12 -16.24 -5.38
CA THR A 256 3.55 -17.46 -5.98
C THR A 256 4.54 -18.62 -6.13
N ASN A 257 5.86 -18.40 -5.93
CA ASN A 257 6.83 -19.50 -5.91
C ASN A 257 6.91 -20.23 -4.56
N SER A 258 6.68 -21.54 -4.65
CA SER A 258 6.63 -22.59 -3.61
C SER A 258 7.79 -22.73 -2.61
N ARG A 259 8.74 -21.78 -2.50
CA ARG A 259 9.93 -21.91 -1.63
C ARG A 259 10.09 -20.90 -0.49
N GLN A 260 9.23 -19.89 -0.35
CA GLN A 260 9.24 -19.05 0.84
C GLN A 260 7.83 -18.83 1.38
N ARG A 261 7.42 -19.75 2.26
CA ARG A 261 6.27 -19.54 3.14
C ARG A 261 6.58 -18.38 4.08
N ARG A 262 6.16 -17.16 3.78
CA ARG A 262 5.81 -16.22 4.86
C ARG A 262 4.44 -16.64 5.39
N ARG A 263 4.40 -16.93 6.70
CA ARG A 263 3.14 -16.97 7.45
C ARG A 263 2.56 -15.55 7.38
N CYS A 264 1.40 -15.39 6.74
CA CYS A 264 0.49 -14.30 7.09
C CYS A 264 0.10 -14.53 8.56
N LEU A 265 0.75 -13.82 9.48
CA LEU A 265 0.26 -13.66 10.83
C LEU A 265 -0.66 -12.44 10.79
N HIS A 266 -1.90 -12.65 10.38
CA HIS A 266 -2.98 -11.71 10.65
C HIS A 266 -3.95 -12.43 11.56
N GLY A 267 -3.93 -12.05 12.84
CA GLY A 267 -5.03 -12.32 13.75
C GLY A 267 -6.15 -11.35 13.42
N LEU A 268 -7.33 -11.90 13.18
CA LEU A 268 -8.60 -11.19 13.37
C LEU A 268 -8.78 -10.83 14.85
#